data_AF-A0A0F8YZI9-F1
#
_entry.id   AF-A0A0F8YZI9-F1
#
_cell.length_a   1.000
_cell.length_b   1.000
_cell.length_c   1.000
_cell.angle_alpha   90.00
_cell.angle_beta   90.00
_cell.angle_gamma   90.00
#
_symmetry.space_group_name_H-M   'P 1'
#
loop_
_entity.id
_entity.type
_entity.pdbx_description
1 polymer ?
#
loop_
_entity_poly.entity_id
_entity_poly.type
_entity_poly.pdbx_seq_one_letter_code
_entity_poly.pdbx_strand_id
1 'polypeptide(L)'
;MQAVENNDLSWIEKYVHIFGRRWNAYLDNDEEMRAEVHLGAHNNMVAIEFYPADKGDSWNLKSKNDSWGYILEQLGNTLPQPMGTSQIVLDGLVHVVSDSGIIIIKRNEKRFWTRSLAREDADATICKAMQMHLNRKKD
;
A
#
# COMPACT_ATOMS: atom_id res chain seq x y z
N MET A 1 6.19 -16.09 6.95
CA MET A 1 5.78 -15.33 8.15
C MET A 1 4.89 -14.19 7.71
N GLN A 2 3.68 -14.10 8.26
CA GLN A 2 2.69 -13.09 7.86
C GLN A 2 3.09 -11.70 8.33
N ALA A 3 2.76 -10.68 7.53
CA ALA A 3 3.01 -9.28 7.88
C ALA A 3 1.95 -8.74 8.85
N VAL A 4 0.73 -9.24 8.76
CA VAL A 4 -0.38 -9.02 9.69
C VAL A 4 -0.90 -10.37 10.16
N GLU A 5 -0.93 -10.56 11.48
CA GLU A 5 -1.42 -11.79 12.12
C GLU A 5 -2.20 -11.40 13.39
N ASN A 6 -3.40 -11.94 13.59
CA ASN A 6 -4.25 -11.62 14.76
C ASN A 6 -4.44 -10.11 15.02
N ASN A 7 -4.59 -9.30 13.97
CA ASN A 7 -4.63 -7.83 14.02
C ASN A 7 -3.35 -7.15 14.56
N ASP A 8 -2.24 -7.86 14.70
CA ASP A 8 -0.93 -7.24 14.94
C ASP A 8 -0.45 -6.54 13.67
N LEU A 9 -0.40 -5.21 13.73
CA LEU A 9 0.03 -4.33 12.64
C LEU A 9 1.47 -3.81 12.83
N SER A 10 2.20 -4.22 13.87
CA SER A 10 3.51 -3.66 14.21
C SER A 10 4.55 -3.76 13.08
N TRP A 11 4.42 -4.77 12.21
CA TRP A 11 5.26 -4.89 11.03
C TRP A 11 4.88 -3.88 9.95
N ILE A 12 3.57 -3.74 9.69
CA ILE A 12 3.02 -2.80 8.71
C ILE A 12 3.21 -1.35 9.16
N GLU A 13 3.11 -1.06 10.44
CA GLU A 13 3.33 0.28 11.00
C GLU A 13 4.72 0.82 10.65
N LYS A 14 5.74 -0.03 10.72
CA LYS A 14 7.11 0.33 10.30
C LYS A 14 7.20 0.63 8.80
N TYR A 15 6.44 -0.09 7.99
CA TYR A 15 6.37 0.14 6.55
C TYR A 15 5.66 1.47 6.25
N VAL A 16 4.46 1.67 6.83
CA VAL A 16 3.63 2.88 6.69
C VAL A 16 4.39 4.13 7.12
N HIS A 17 5.08 4.09 8.26
CA HIS A 17 5.85 5.22 8.74
C HIS A 17 6.95 5.65 7.75
N ILE A 18 7.66 4.68 7.15
CA ILE A 18 8.74 4.98 6.18
C ILE A 18 8.16 5.50 4.87
N PHE A 19 7.04 4.92 4.41
CA PHE A 19 6.34 5.36 3.21
C PHE A 19 5.82 6.79 3.38
N GLY A 20 5.07 7.05 4.45
CA GLY A 20 4.49 8.35 4.77
C GLY A 20 5.56 9.42 4.93
N ARG A 21 6.66 9.12 5.65
CA ARG A 21 7.78 10.06 5.79
C ARG A 21 8.36 10.53 4.45
N ARG A 22 8.38 9.67 3.42
CA ARG A 22 8.84 10.05 2.07
C ARG A 22 7.83 10.95 1.37
N TRP A 23 6.55 10.63 1.49
CA TRP A 23 5.45 11.39 0.89
C TRP A 23 5.21 12.75 1.55
N ASN A 24 5.43 12.89 2.85
CA ASN A 24 5.21 14.14 3.59
C ASN A 24 6.00 15.33 3.04
N ALA A 25 7.09 15.11 2.29
CA ALA A 25 7.85 16.17 1.63
C ALA A 25 7.14 16.76 0.39
N TYR A 26 6.07 16.12 -0.06
CA TYR A 26 5.28 16.46 -1.26
C TYR A 26 3.84 16.87 -0.92
N LEU A 27 3.49 16.90 0.36
CA LEU A 27 2.19 17.37 0.87
C LEU A 27 2.31 18.82 1.37
N ASP A 28 1.17 19.44 1.65
CA ASP A 28 1.17 20.77 2.24
C ASP A 28 1.72 20.78 3.69
N ASN A 29 2.14 21.95 4.16
CA ASN A 29 2.85 22.08 5.44
C ASN A 29 2.01 21.70 6.66
N ASP A 30 0.69 21.72 6.52
CA ASP A 30 -0.31 21.33 7.51
C ASP A 30 -0.84 19.90 7.29
N GLU A 31 -0.32 19.15 6.32
CA GLU A 31 -0.76 17.79 6.00
C GLU A 31 0.29 16.72 6.32
N GLU A 32 -0.18 15.53 6.68
CA GLU A 32 0.62 14.33 6.86
C GLU A 32 -0.04 13.11 6.21
N MET A 33 0.77 12.26 5.61
CA MET A 33 0.33 11.02 5.01
C MET A 33 -0.07 10.01 6.09
N ARG A 34 -1.34 9.61 6.07
CA ARG A 34 -1.91 8.58 6.93
C ARG A 34 -2.19 7.32 6.15
N ALA A 35 -2.56 6.26 6.87
CA ALA A 35 -2.93 5.01 6.24
C ALA A 35 -4.05 4.26 6.96
N GLU A 36 -4.72 3.42 6.21
CA GLU A 36 -5.64 2.38 6.65
C GLU A 36 -5.21 1.03 6.07
N VAL A 37 -5.44 -0.05 6.83
CA VAL A 37 -5.07 -1.41 6.43
C VAL A 37 -6.32 -2.23 6.19
N HIS A 38 -6.41 -2.88 5.03
CA HIS A 38 -7.49 -3.78 4.67
C HIS A 38 -6.94 -5.18 4.46
N LEU A 39 -7.62 -6.17 5.02
CA LEU A 39 -7.24 -7.57 4.94
C LEU A 39 -8.21 -8.33 4.04
N GLY A 40 -7.66 -9.22 3.20
CA GLY A 40 -8.48 -10.15 2.44
C GLY A 40 -9.13 -11.18 3.36
N ALA A 41 -10.24 -11.80 2.92
CA ALA A 41 -11.01 -12.76 3.71
C ALA A 41 -10.17 -13.92 4.32
N HIS A 42 -9.10 -14.32 3.63
CA HIS A 42 -8.19 -15.39 4.08
C HIS A 42 -6.83 -14.89 4.58
N ASN A 43 -6.70 -13.59 4.87
CA ASN A 43 -5.44 -12.94 5.28
C ASN A 43 -4.26 -13.24 4.33
N ASN A 44 -4.52 -13.51 3.05
CA ASN A 44 -3.52 -13.84 2.04
C ASN A 44 -2.94 -12.57 1.37
N MET A 45 -3.73 -11.51 1.31
CA MET A 45 -3.41 -10.21 0.73
C MET A 45 -3.67 -9.11 1.75
N VAL A 46 -2.87 -8.05 1.66
CA VAL A 46 -3.01 -6.82 2.44
C VAL A 46 -3.09 -5.67 1.45
N ALA A 47 -4.10 -4.82 1.60
CA ALA A 47 -4.13 -3.51 0.98
C ALA A 47 -3.84 -2.45 2.04
N ILE A 48 -3.03 -1.47 1.67
CA ILE A 48 -2.82 -0.27 2.46
C ILE A 48 -3.27 0.91 1.61
N GLU A 49 -4.27 1.63 2.10
CA GLU A 49 -4.71 2.89 1.54
C GLU A 49 -3.99 4.02 2.27
N PHE A 50 -3.31 4.88 1.52
CA PHE A 50 -2.63 6.07 2.01
C PHE A 50 -3.36 7.32 1.52
N TYR A 51 -3.50 8.30 2.40
CA TYR A 51 -4.21 9.55 2.11
C TYR A 51 -3.63 10.71 2.93
N PRO A 52 -3.62 11.94 2.38
CA PRO A 52 -3.26 13.14 3.14
C PRO A 52 -4.33 13.45 4.19
N ALA A 53 -3.91 13.95 5.33
CA ALA A 53 -4.80 14.43 6.39
C ALA A 53 -4.11 15.50 7.25
N ASP A 54 -4.91 16.31 7.94
CA ASP A 54 -4.41 17.43 8.74
C ASP A 54 -3.49 16.99 9.89
N LYS A 55 -2.40 17.73 10.09
CA LYS A 55 -1.51 17.60 11.24
C LYS A 55 -2.23 18.02 12.51
N GLY A 56 -2.17 17.17 13.53
CA GLY A 56 -2.76 17.43 14.86
C GLY A 56 -3.96 16.54 15.18
N ASP A 57 -4.60 15.98 14.16
CA ASP A 57 -5.62 14.95 14.37
C ASP A 57 -4.98 13.67 14.92
N SER A 58 -5.58 13.09 15.97
CA SER A 58 -5.12 11.81 16.51
C SER A 58 -5.29 10.70 15.47
N TRP A 59 -4.19 10.08 15.07
CA TRP A 59 -4.20 8.94 14.16
C TRP A 59 -3.49 7.74 14.77
N ASN A 60 -4.10 6.57 14.59
CA ASN A 60 -3.49 5.28 14.88
C ASN A 60 -3.81 4.37 13.70
N LEU A 61 -2.82 3.60 13.27
CA LEU A 61 -3.02 2.60 12.22
C LEU A 61 -4.03 1.56 12.70
N LYS A 62 -5.08 1.34 11.93
CA LYS A 62 -6.14 0.37 12.23
C LYS A 62 -6.38 -0.54 11.05
N SER A 63 -6.73 -1.79 11.33
CA SER A 63 -7.29 -2.67 10.32
C SER A 63 -8.78 -2.38 10.18
N LYS A 64 -9.25 -2.23 8.94
CA LYS A 64 -10.68 -2.24 8.62
C LYS A 64 -11.06 -3.64 8.17
N ASN A 65 -12.14 -4.14 8.76
CA ASN A 65 -12.79 -5.37 8.35
C ASN A 65 -13.99 -4.95 7.47
N ASP A 66 -13.69 -4.56 6.24
CA ASP A 66 -14.61 -3.93 5.30
C ASP A 66 -14.74 -4.72 3.97
N SER A 67 -15.45 -4.14 3.01
CA SER A 67 -15.85 -4.78 1.74
C SER A 67 -14.69 -5.16 0.81
N TRP A 68 -13.44 -4.87 1.18
CA TRP A 68 -12.25 -5.26 0.43
C TRP A 68 -12.02 -6.77 0.36
N GLY A 69 -12.64 -7.54 1.27
CA GLY A 69 -12.47 -9.00 1.35
C GLY A 69 -12.61 -9.71 0.01
N TYR A 70 -13.66 -9.41 -0.76
CA TYR A 70 -13.92 -10.03 -2.07
C TYR A 70 -12.88 -9.64 -3.13
N ILE A 71 -12.52 -8.36 -3.20
CA ILE A 71 -11.55 -7.86 -4.20
C ILE A 71 -10.17 -8.47 -3.94
N LEU A 72 -9.74 -8.48 -2.67
CA LEU A 72 -8.46 -9.03 -2.26
C LEU A 72 -8.37 -10.54 -2.47
N GLU A 73 -9.47 -11.27 -2.31
CA GLU A 73 -9.55 -12.68 -2.64
C GLU A 73 -9.39 -12.92 -4.15
N GLN A 74 -10.10 -12.16 -5.00
CA GLN A 74 -9.95 -12.24 -6.46
C GLN A 74 -8.52 -11.93 -6.91
N LEU A 75 -7.89 -10.91 -6.32
CA LEU A 75 -6.49 -10.57 -6.60
C LEU A 75 -5.54 -11.69 -6.14
N GLY A 76 -5.76 -12.26 -4.95
CA GLY A 76 -4.97 -13.39 -4.45
C GLY A 76 -5.03 -14.63 -5.36
N ASN A 77 -6.14 -14.85 -6.05
CA ASN A 77 -6.33 -15.96 -6.98
C ASN A 77 -5.77 -15.69 -8.38
N THR A 78 -5.67 -14.43 -8.80
CA THR A 78 -5.34 -14.05 -10.20
C THR A 78 -3.92 -13.55 -10.40
N LEU A 79 -3.34 -12.90 -9.38
CA LEU A 79 -1.98 -12.36 -9.45
C LEU A 79 -0.90 -13.45 -9.58
N PRO A 80 -1.00 -14.62 -8.92
CA PRO A 80 -0.01 -15.67 -9.10
C PRO A 80 -0.02 -16.23 -10.54
N GLN A 81 0.90 -15.76 -11.38
CA GLN A 81 1.06 -16.24 -12.75
C GLN A 81 2.32 -17.12 -12.83
N PRO A 82 2.20 -18.42 -13.19
CA PRO A 82 3.35 -19.28 -13.38
C PRO A 82 4.09 -18.92 -14.68
N MET A 83 5.35 -18.51 -14.58
CA MET A 83 6.18 -18.18 -15.75
C MET A 83 7.00 -19.39 -16.20
N GLY A 84 6.39 -20.28 -17.00
CA GLY A 84 7.05 -21.38 -17.73
C GLY A 84 7.56 -22.56 -16.87
N THR A 85 7.95 -22.30 -15.62
CA THR A 85 8.34 -23.29 -14.61
C THR A 85 7.56 -22.99 -13.32
N SER A 86 7.00 -24.00 -12.66
CA SER A 86 6.16 -23.90 -11.46
C SER A 86 6.81 -23.23 -10.24
N GLN A 87 8.08 -22.83 -10.34
CA GLN A 87 8.87 -22.22 -9.26
C GLN A 87 8.98 -20.70 -9.34
N ILE A 88 8.60 -20.08 -10.47
CA ILE A 88 8.65 -18.62 -10.63
C ILE A 88 7.21 -18.12 -10.75
N VAL A 89 6.69 -17.65 -9.61
CA VAL A 89 5.42 -16.94 -9.53
C VAL A 89 5.71 -15.45 -9.55
N LEU A 90 5.23 -14.74 -10.57
CA LEU A 90 5.17 -13.28 -10.54
C LEU A 90 4.13 -12.89 -9.48
N ASP A 91 4.61 -12.59 -8.27
CA ASP A 91 3.75 -12.08 -7.21
C ASP A 91 3.36 -10.64 -7.56
N GLY A 92 2.16 -10.45 -8.09
CA GLY A 92 1.69 -9.16 -8.57
C GLY A 92 1.60 -8.10 -7.45
N LEU A 93 2.24 -6.96 -7.70
CA LEU A 93 2.16 -5.74 -6.90
C LEU A 93 1.19 -4.78 -7.58
N VAL A 94 0.21 -4.27 -6.85
CA VAL A 94 -0.72 -3.26 -7.38
C VAL A 94 -0.44 -1.92 -6.73
N HIS A 95 -0.12 -0.92 -7.56
CA HIS A 95 -0.05 0.50 -7.18
C HIS A 95 -1.15 1.28 -7.89
N VAL A 96 -2.16 1.70 -7.14
CA VAL A 96 -3.14 2.69 -7.59
C VAL A 96 -2.72 4.04 -7.04
N VAL A 97 -2.61 5.04 -7.91
CA VAL A 97 -2.27 6.42 -7.53
C VAL A 97 -3.36 7.31 -8.11
N SER A 98 -3.89 8.19 -7.27
CA SER A 98 -4.95 9.13 -7.61
C SER A 98 -4.66 10.48 -6.94
N ASP A 99 -5.54 11.47 -7.13
CA ASP A 99 -5.40 12.77 -6.47
C ASP A 99 -5.70 12.71 -4.97
N SER A 100 -6.58 11.79 -4.56
CA SER A 100 -7.06 11.70 -3.18
C SER A 100 -6.32 10.68 -2.34
N GLY A 101 -5.44 9.88 -2.95
CA GLY A 101 -4.74 8.83 -2.22
C GLY A 101 -4.07 7.78 -3.11
N ILE A 102 -3.43 6.84 -2.43
CA ILE A 102 -2.59 5.79 -3.01
C ILE A 102 -3.00 4.46 -2.39
N ILE A 103 -3.17 3.43 -3.20
CA ILE A 103 -3.45 2.08 -2.72
C ILE A 103 -2.31 1.17 -3.12
N ILE A 104 -1.73 0.49 -2.14
CA ILE A 104 -0.70 -0.54 -2.33
C ILE A 104 -1.28 -1.88 -1.90
N ILE A 105 -1.31 -2.83 -2.83
CA ILE A 105 -1.80 -4.19 -2.56
C ILE A 105 -0.67 -5.19 -2.79
N LYS A 106 -0.37 -5.98 -1.75
CA LYS A 106 0.64 -7.06 -1.78
C LYS A 106 0.19 -8.27 -0.98
N ARG A 107 0.92 -9.37 -1.12
CA ARG A 107 0.72 -10.57 -0.28
C ARG A 107 1.00 -10.27 1.18
N ASN A 108 0.29 -10.96 2.07
CA ASN A 108 0.51 -10.87 3.51
C ASN A 108 1.77 -11.66 3.95
N GLU A 109 2.94 -11.24 3.49
CA GLU A 109 4.21 -11.83 3.90
C GLU A 109 5.23 -10.74 4.23
N LYS A 110 5.91 -10.85 5.37
CA LYS A 110 6.86 -9.83 5.86
C LYS A 110 7.90 -9.39 4.82
N ARG A 111 8.32 -10.32 3.94
CA ARG A 111 9.30 -10.05 2.88
C ARG A 111 8.85 -8.99 1.88
N PHE A 112 7.54 -8.78 1.72
CA PHE A 112 6.96 -7.77 0.82
C PHE A 112 6.66 -6.43 1.50
N TRP A 113 6.78 -6.37 2.83
CA TRP A 113 6.46 -5.20 3.65
C TRP A 113 7.67 -4.76 4.47
N THR A 114 8.85 -4.69 3.84
CA THR A 114 10.07 -4.25 4.51
C THR A 114 10.24 -2.73 4.42
N ARG A 115 11.08 -2.16 5.29
CA ARG A 115 11.41 -0.73 5.25
C ARG A 115 12.11 -0.30 3.95
N SER A 116 12.84 -1.21 3.30
CA SER A 116 13.49 -0.91 2.02
C SER A 116 12.45 -0.83 0.91
N LEU A 117 11.55 -1.81 0.85
CA LEU A 117 10.42 -1.79 -0.08
C LEU A 117 9.52 -0.58 0.14
N ALA A 118 9.26 -0.18 1.39
CA ALA A 118 8.50 1.04 1.68
C ALA A 118 9.08 2.29 1.00
N ARG A 119 10.42 2.39 0.90
CA ARG A 119 11.08 3.51 0.21
C ARG A 119 10.93 3.38 -1.30
N GLU A 120 11.15 2.18 -1.83
CA GLU A 120 11.00 1.91 -3.27
C GLU A 120 9.57 2.17 -3.76
N ASP A 121 8.57 1.72 -3.00
CA ASP A 121 7.17 1.95 -3.32
C ASP A 121 6.78 3.43 -3.21
N ALA A 122 7.30 4.15 -2.22
CA ALA A 122 7.10 5.60 -2.10
C ALA A 122 7.70 6.32 -3.32
N ASP A 123 8.96 6.03 -3.66
CA ASP A 123 9.63 6.65 -4.79
C ASP A 123 8.90 6.32 -6.12
N ALA A 124 8.41 5.08 -6.28
CA ALA A 124 7.63 4.67 -7.45
C ALA A 124 6.27 5.38 -7.56
N THR A 125 5.56 5.53 -6.43
CA THR A 125 4.25 6.20 -6.40
C THR A 125 4.36 7.70 -6.58
N ILE A 126 5.41 8.34 -6.03
CA ILE A 126 5.73 9.75 -6.28
C ILE A 126 5.99 9.96 -7.78
N CYS A 127 6.82 9.12 -8.40
CA CYS A 127 7.07 9.19 -9.84
C CYS A 127 5.77 9.08 -10.66
N LYS A 128 4.88 8.14 -10.30
CA LYS A 128 3.60 7.95 -10.97
C LYS A 128 2.66 9.15 -10.80
N ALA A 129 2.60 9.74 -9.61
CA ALA A 129 1.82 10.95 -9.35
C ALA A 129 2.34 12.15 -10.16
N MET A 130 3.67 12.33 -10.25
CA MET A 130 4.27 13.37 -11.08
C MET A 130 3.92 13.18 -12.57
N GLN A 131 3.99 11.95 -13.08
CA GLN A 131 3.59 11.64 -14.46
C GLN A 131 2.11 11.96 -14.71
N MET A 132 1.23 11.59 -13.78
CA MET A 132 -0.20 11.92 -13.87
C MET A 132 -0.44 13.43 -13.90
N HIS A 133 0.25 14.17 -13.04
CA HIS A 133 0.16 15.64 -13.01
C HIS A 133 0.68 16.28 -14.31
N LEU A 134 1.79 15.79 -14.87
CA LEU A 134 2.35 16.28 -16.13
C LEU A 134 1.43 16.04 -17.32
N ASN A 135 0.77 14.88 -17.39
CA ASN A 135 -0.13 14.56 -18.50
C ASN A 135 -1.37 15.47 -18.49
N ARG A 136 -1.90 15.80 -17.31
CA ARG A 136 -3.04 16.73 -17.18
C ARG A 136 -2.77 18.16 -17.63
N LYS A 137 -1.51 18.60 -17.67
CA LYS A 137 -1.14 19.95 -18.15
C LYS A 137 -1.04 20.03 -19.68
N LYS A 138 -1.11 18.90 -20.38
CA LYS A 138 -1.03 18.84 -21.85
C LYS A 138 -2.39 18.84 -22.54
N ASP A 139 -3.45 18.57 -21.78
CA ASP A 139 -4.85 18.62 -22.22
C ASP A 139 -5.46 20.00 -21.90
#